data_AF-A0A1S1QEC4-F1
#
_entry.id   AF-A0A1S1QEC4-F1
#
_cell.length_a   1.000
_cell.length_b   1.000
_cell.length_c   1.000
_cell.angle_alpha   90.00
_cell.angle_beta   90.00
_cell.angle_gamma   90.00
#
_symmetry.space_group_name_H-M   'P 1'
#
loop_
_entity.id
_entity.type
_entity.pdbx_description
1 polymer ?
#
loop_
_entity_poly.entity_id
_entity_poly.type
_entity_poly.pdbx_seq_one_letter_code
_entity_poly.pdbx_strand_id
1 'polypeptide(L)'
;MAFLDETSNLRLDGDGRRSVTTAELRERTPRALAQELSEYGGWSQDLAAVFAATDHPALLAALVQCWLEKRGSGSGNTHLRAIVNNPNLPRAVGENPMVAVLKGRPDALDPTDWQTVDVLLECAGNPLLPGQAEECRRQLLQLPPGAAREHLCRLARNSAPALAVVRQAGWYPEDEAERLLFYFLTRDLWSYAVRDPDGRLLRDAYRRSDVSTQAAIRKVVRELAAARTSAAGVGSRTAGNVGGPGSATHGGDLERGWHGFVTFDLVGFSADVGCGAVPAPVASPRGTRSGSRRRGGGLGNGGIDASWSAFGGGCGSAGGCGGGGCGGGGGGCGGGGC
;
A
#
# COMPACT_ATOMS: atom_id res chain seq x y z
N MET A 1 47.97 20.50 8.14
CA MET A 1 46.56 20.12 7.93
C MET A 1 45.80 21.35 7.46
N ALA A 2 45.81 21.60 6.15
CA ALA A 2 45.02 22.65 5.53
C ALA A 2 43.86 21.97 4.79
N PHE A 3 42.64 22.23 5.24
CA PHE A 3 41.42 21.97 4.48
C PHE A 3 41.45 22.95 3.31
N LEU A 4 41.72 22.44 2.10
CA LEU A 4 41.46 23.21 0.89
C LEU A 4 39.96 23.18 0.64
N ASP A 5 39.35 24.31 0.96
CA ASP A 5 37.99 24.71 0.65
C ASP A 5 37.87 24.79 -0.88
N GLU A 6 37.39 23.71 -1.50
CA GLU A 6 37.08 23.62 -2.92
C GLU A 6 35.78 24.37 -3.19
N THR A 7 35.81 25.68 -2.95
CA THR A 7 34.74 26.61 -3.29
C THR A 7 34.60 26.61 -4.81
N SER A 8 33.48 26.04 -5.26
CA SER A 8 33.06 26.02 -6.65
C SER A 8 33.06 27.45 -7.21
N ASN A 9 34.03 27.76 -8.05
CA ASN A 9 34.09 28.98 -8.84
C ASN A 9 32.98 28.97 -9.90
N LEU A 10 31.75 29.27 -9.49
CA LEU A 10 30.66 29.65 -10.40
C LEU A 10 30.99 31.04 -10.96
N ARG A 11 31.71 31.07 -12.09
CA ARG A 11 31.80 32.27 -12.93
C ARG A 11 30.40 32.57 -13.45
N LEU A 12 29.77 33.60 -12.87
CA LEU A 12 28.60 34.23 -13.47
C LEU A 12 29.11 35.10 -14.60
N ASP A 13 28.74 34.77 -15.83
CA ASP A 13 28.91 35.69 -16.96
C ASP A 13 28.10 36.97 -16.64
N GLY A 14 28.61 38.14 -17.04
CA GLY A 14 28.12 39.48 -16.66
C GLY A 14 26.65 39.79 -16.99
N ASP A 15 25.94 38.85 -17.61
CA ASP A 15 24.52 38.91 -17.96
C ASP A 15 23.63 38.11 -16.96
N GLY A 16 24.22 37.58 -15.89
CA GLY A 16 23.51 36.79 -14.86
C GLY A 16 23.04 35.41 -15.33
N ARG A 17 23.34 35.01 -16.58
CA ARG A 17 23.03 33.68 -17.10
C ARG A 17 24.14 32.70 -16.74
N ARG A 18 23.79 31.62 -16.03
CA ARG A 18 24.70 30.49 -15.84
C ARG A 18 25.00 29.85 -17.19
N SER A 19 26.26 29.87 -17.62
CA SER A 19 26.72 29.09 -18.76
C SER A 19 26.63 27.60 -18.41
N VAL A 20 25.82 26.86 -19.16
CA VAL A 20 25.67 25.41 -18.98
C VAL A 20 26.88 24.73 -19.58
N THR A 21 27.56 23.89 -18.80
CA THR A 21 28.75 23.17 -19.25
C THR A 21 28.37 22.04 -20.22
N THR A 22 29.30 21.63 -21.08
CA THR A 22 29.10 20.50 -22.00
C THR A 22 28.82 19.19 -21.25
N ALA A 23 29.38 19.02 -20.05
CA ALA A 23 29.11 17.87 -19.18
C ALA A 23 27.67 17.86 -18.67
N GLU A 24 27.16 19.01 -18.18
CA GLU A 24 25.77 19.15 -17.76
C GLU A 24 24.79 18.95 -18.92
N LEU A 25 25.12 19.42 -20.13
CA LEU A 25 24.33 19.13 -21.33
C LEU A 25 24.27 17.63 -21.61
N ARG A 26 25.40 16.93 -21.55
CA ARG A 26 25.47 15.49 -21.81
C ARG A 26 24.66 14.64 -20.82
N GLU A 27 24.50 15.11 -19.59
CA GLU A 27 23.68 14.47 -18.56
C GLU A 27 22.19 14.87 -18.64
N ARG A 28 21.91 16.14 -18.97
CA ARG A 28 20.53 16.66 -19.08
C ARG A 28 19.82 16.21 -20.35
N THR A 29 20.52 16.09 -21.48
CA THR A 29 19.92 15.74 -22.77
C THR A 29 19.20 14.38 -22.75
N PRO A 30 19.79 13.28 -22.22
CA PRO A 30 19.08 12.00 -22.17
C PRO A 30 17.84 12.03 -21.27
N ARG A 31 17.89 12.78 -20.15
CA ARG A 31 16.75 12.94 -19.24
C ARG A 31 15.65 13.79 -19.85
N ALA A 32 15.98 14.92 -20.46
CA ALA A 32 15.03 15.77 -21.16
C ALA A 32 14.38 15.01 -22.32
N LEU A 33 15.17 14.25 -23.09
CA LEU A 33 14.63 13.39 -24.15
C LEU A 33 13.68 12.34 -23.57
N ALA A 34 14.06 11.62 -22.51
CA ALA A 34 13.18 10.65 -21.87
C ALA A 34 11.89 11.28 -21.31
N GLN A 35 11.97 12.49 -20.73
CA GLN A 35 10.82 13.23 -20.22
C GLN A 35 9.87 13.69 -21.33
N GLU A 36 10.38 14.37 -22.35
CA GLU A 36 9.59 14.79 -23.52
C GLU A 36 8.85 13.59 -24.13
N LEU A 37 9.57 12.48 -24.32
CA LEU A 37 9.00 11.25 -24.88
C LEU A 37 7.97 10.58 -23.97
N SER A 38 8.01 10.87 -22.68
CA SER A 38 7.04 10.38 -21.71
C SER A 38 5.78 11.27 -21.58
N GLU A 39 5.83 12.51 -22.05
CA GLU A 39 4.74 13.49 -21.95
C GLU A 39 3.83 13.50 -23.18
N TYR A 40 4.35 13.16 -24.37
CA TYR A 40 3.61 13.24 -25.63
C TYR A 40 2.48 12.20 -25.84
N GLY A 41 2.03 11.50 -24.80
CA GLY A 41 0.76 10.74 -24.79
C GLY A 41 0.64 9.55 -25.77
N GLY A 42 1.60 9.37 -26.67
CA GLY A 42 1.64 8.29 -27.64
C GLY A 42 3.09 8.02 -28.01
N TRP A 43 3.60 6.87 -27.57
CA TRP A 43 4.86 6.38 -28.12
C TRP A 43 4.58 5.97 -29.56
N SER A 44 5.22 6.63 -30.53
CA SER A 44 5.28 6.06 -31.87
C SER A 44 6.01 4.73 -31.80
N GLN A 45 5.62 3.76 -32.64
CA GLN A 45 6.34 2.50 -32.77
C GLN A 45 7.84 2.72 -33.05
N ASP A 46 8.17 3.81 -33.74
CA ASP A 46 9.54 4.21 -34.07
C ASP A 46 10.36 4.54 -32.83
N LEU A 47 9.78 5.21 -31.83
CA LEU A 47 10.45 5.51 -30.58
C LEU A 47 10.68 4.26 -29.74
N ALA A 48 9.70 3.36 -29.70
CA ALA A 48 9.89 2.06 -29.08
C ALA A 48 11.00 1.25 -29.77
N ALA A 49 11.14 1.35 -31.09
CA ALA A 49 12.20 0.70 -31.86
C ALA A 49 13.58 1.32 -31.58
N VAL A 50 13.69 2.65 -31.56
CA VAL A 50 14.94 3.35 -31.19
C VAL A 50 15.37 2.95 -29.78
N PHE A 51 14.42 2.85 -28.85
CA PHE A 51 14.71 2.42 -27.49
C PHE A 51 14.96 0.93 -27.35
N ALA A 52 14.43 0.08 -28.21
CA ALA A 52 14.82 -1.32 -28.23
C ALA A 52 16.25 -1.51 -28.78
N ALA A 53 16.72 -0.59 -29.62
CA ALA A 53 18.02 -0.69 -30.29
C ALA A 53 19.15 0.10 -29.60
N THR A 54 18.83 1.13 -28.79
CA THR A 54 19.85 2.02 -28.21
C THR A 54 20.76 1.27 -27.24
N ASP A 55 22.05 1.54 -27.30
CA ASP A 55 23.09 1.07 -26.37
C ASP A 55 23.63 2.18 -25.46
N HIS A 56 23.07 3.40 -25.57
CA HIS A 56 23.59 4.56 -24.88
C HIS A 56 23.25 4.52 -23.37
N PRO A 57 24.24 4.31 -22.47
CA PRO A 57 23.98 3.97 -21.06
C PRO A 57 23.23 5.06 -20.30
N ALA A 58 23.55 6.33 -20.54
CA ALA A 58 22.88 7.45 -19.86
C ALA A 58 21.40 7.62 -20.29
N LEU A 59 21.07 7.26 -21.53
CA LEU A 59 19.70 7.32 -22.03
C LEU A 59 18.89 6.18 -21.42
N LEU A 60 19.48 5.00 -21.33
CA LEU A 60 18.87 3.84 -20.69
C LEU A 60 18.63 4.05 -19.20
N ALA A 61 19.59 4.67 -18.49
CA ALA A 61 19.42 5.06 -17.10
C ALA A 61 18.30 6.12 -16.93
N ALA A 62 18.24 7.12 -17.81
CA ALA A 62 17.19 8.14 -17.80
C ALA A 62 15.80 7.54 -18.04
N LEU A 63 15.66 6.58 -18.96
CA LEU A 63 14.39 5.89 -19.22
C LEU A 63 13.91 5.08 -18.02
N VAL A 64 14.81 4.36 -17.37
CA VAL A 64 14.49 3.63 -16.14
C VAL A 64 14.00 4.61 -15.09
N GLN A 65 14.67 5.75 -14.91
CA GLN A 65 14.24 6.77 -13.94
C GLN A 65 12.87 7.36 -14.29
N CYS A 66 12.65 7.75 -15.55
CA CYS A 66 11.34 8.24 -15.98
C CYS A 66 10.23 7.20 -15.80
N TRP A 67 10.53 5.92 -16.02
CA TRP A 67 9.59 4.84 -15.75
C TRP A 67 9.28 4.69 -14.26
N LEU A 68 10.30 4.72 -13.40
CA LEU A 68 10.14 4.67 -11.95
C LEU A 68 9.30 5.85 -11.45
N GLU A 69 9.55 7.07 -11.96
CA GLU A 69 8.81 8.29 -11.63
C GLU A 69 7.34 8.24 -12.10
N LYS A 70 7.06 7.59 -13.24
CA LYS A 70 5.71 7.49 -13.83
C LYS A 70 4.99 6.17 -13.52
N ARG A 71 5.51 5.37 -12.60
CA ARG A 71 4.94 4.07 -12.25
C ARG A 71 3.49 4.21 -11.76
N GLY A 72 2.60 3.39 -12.30
CA GLY A 72 1.16 3.44 -11.99
C GLY A 72 0.34 4.39 -12.89
N SER A 73 0.99 5.20 -13.72
CA SER A 73 0.31 5.90 -14.81
C SER A 73 0.16 4.99 -16.04
N GLY A 74 -0.86 5.22 -16.88
CA GLY A 74 -1.09 4.44 -18.10
C GLY A 74 0.11 4.44 -19.07
N SER A 75 0.96 5.48 -19.04
CA SER A 75 2.18 5.56 -19.85
C SER A 75 3.34 4.72 -19.30
N GLY A 76 3.31 4.31 -18.03
CA GLY A 76 4.35 3.48 -17.42
C GLY A 76 4.49 2.10 -18.08
N ASN A 77 3.40 1.52 -18.61
CA ASN A 77 3.44 0.21 -19.26
C ASN A 77 4.24 0.22 -20.57
N THR A 78 4.22 1.33 -21.31
CA THR A 78 4.96 1.44 -22.57
C THR A 78 6.46 1.56 -22.33
N HIS A 79 6.86 2.32 -21.31
CA HIS A 79 8.27 2.42 -20.89
C HIS A 79 8.79 1.07 -20.41
N LEU A 80 8.00 0.36 -19.61
CA LEU A 80 8.33 -0.99 -19.14
C LEU A 80 8.61 -1.94 -20.31
N ARG A 81 7.75 -1.93 -21.34
CA ARG A 81 7.92 -2.79 -22.52
C ARG A 81 9.20 -2.47 -23.30
N ALA A 82 9.54 -1.19 -23.45
CA ALA A 82 10.76 -0.79 -24.14
C ALA A 82 12.03 -1.17 -23.36
N ILE A 83 12.02 -0.99 -22.04
CA ILE A 83 13.10 -1.40 -21.14
C ILE A 83 13.30 -2.92 -21.22
N VAL A 84 12.23 -3.70 -21.09
CA VAL A 84 12.30 -5.18 -21.14
C VAL A 84 12.84 -5.70 -22.49
N ASN A 85 12.56 -5.01 -23.59
CA ASN A 85 12.96 -5.44 -24.92
C ASN A 85 14.37 -4.98 -25.36
N ASN A 86 15.04 -4.10 -24.61
CA ASN A 86 16.36 -3.59 -25.00
C ASN A 86 17.49 -4.55 -24.54
N PRO A 87 18.27 -5.14 -25.47
CA PRO A 87 19.36 -6.07 -25.13
C PRO A 87 20.67 -5.39 -24.68
N ASN A 88 20.85 -4.10 -24.97
CA ASN A 88 22.08 -3.33 -24.75
C ASN A 88 22.12 -2.58 -23.41
N LEU A 89 21.10 -2.80 -22.60
CA LEU A 89 20.86 -2.12 -21.34
C LEU A 89 22.03 -2.45 -20.38
N PRO A 90 22.88 -1.47 -19.98
CA PRO A 90 24.22 -1.71 -19.45
C PRO A 90 24.23 -2.61 -18.19
N ARG A 91 25.24 -3.49 -18.11
CA ARG A 91 25.50 -4.42 -17.01
C ARG A 91 26.39 -3.78 -15.93
N ALA A 92 25.99 -2.62 -15.42
CA ALA A 92 26.80 -1.94 -14.42
C ALA A 92 26.78 -2.70 -13.07
N VAL A 93 27.92 -2.78 -12.40
CA VAL A 93 27.97 -3.15 -10.99
C VAL A 93 27.22 -2.06 -10.21
N GLY A 94 26.25 -2.44 -9.36
CA GLY A 94 25.32 -1.49 -8.74
C GLY A 94 24.12 -1.13 -9.62
N GLU A 95 23.80 -1.96 -10.61
CA GLU A 95 22.56 -1.87 -11.38
C GLU A 95 21.35 -1.87 -10.43
N ASN A 96 20.38 -0.98 -10.69
CA ASN A 96 19.16 -0.91 -9.90
C ASN A 96 18.47 -2.29 -9.89
N PRO A 97 18.13 -2.86 -8.71
CA PRO A 97 17.62 -4.22 -8.62
C PRO A 97 16.34 -4.43 -9.45
N MET A 98 15.52 -3.40 -9.62
CA MET A 98 14.33 -3.46 -10.46
C MET A 98 14.68 -3.73 -11.92
N VAL A 99 15.72 -3.05 -12.42
CA VAL A 99 16.19 -3.23 -13.80
C VAL A 99 16.74 -4.63 -14.00
N ALA A 100 17.51 -5.14 -13.04
CA ALA A 100 18.03 -6.50 -13.08
C ALA A 100 16.91 -7.55 -13.13
N VAL A 101 15.85 -7.39 -12.32
CA VAL A 101 14.66 -8.26 -12.36
C VAL A 101 13.96 -8.20 -13.71
N LEU A 102 13.74 -7.00 -14.25
CA LEU A 102 13.05 -6.82 -15.54
C LEU A 102 13.79 -7.48 -16.71
N LYS A 103 15.11 -7.54 -16.62
CA LYS A 103 15.97 -8.22 -17.60
C LYS A 103 16.05 -9.74 -17.42
N GLY A 104 15.42 -10.29 -16.39
CA GLY A 104 15.59 -11.69 -16.02
C GLY A 104 17.03 -12.03 -15.62
N ARG A 105 17.72 -11.09 -14.95
CA ARG A 105 19.10 -11.23 -14.48
C ARG A 105 19.16 -11.27 -12.95
N PRO A 106 18.64 -12.33 -12.30
CA PRO A 106 18.70 -12.45 -10.85
C PRO A 106 20.13 -12.58 -10.31
N ASP A 107 21.09 -12.97 -11.17
CA ASP A 107 22.53 -13.03 -10.86
C ASP A 107 23.13 -11.67 -10.48
N ALA A 108 22.53 -10.57 -10.93
CA ALA A 108 22.96 -9.21 -10.62
C ALA A 108 22.38 -8.66 -9.32
N LEU A 109 21.47 -9.40 -8.67
CA LEU A 109 20.86 -8.99 -7.41
C LEU A 109 21.77 -9.37 -6.24
N ASP A 110 21.92 -8.48 -5.28
CA ASP A 110 22.50 -8.82 -3.98
C ASP A 110 21.37 -9.35 -3.08
N PRO A 111 21.33 -10.67 -2.76
CA PRO A 111 20.29 -11.25 -1.92
C PRO A 111 20.46 -10.89 -0.43
N THR A 112 21.57 -10.25 -0.05
CA THR A 112 21.82 -9.80 1.32
C THR A 112 21.30 -8.38 1.58
N ASP A 113 21.10 -7.61 0.50
CA ASP A 113 20.55 -6.26 0.56
C ASP A 113 19.04 -6.30 0.78
N TRP A 114 18.56 -5.50 1.74
CA TRP A 114 17.14 -5.40 2.05
C TRP A 114 16.36 -4.65 0.97
N GLN A 115 17.00 -3.75 0.20
CA GLN A 115 16.32 -3.03 -0.89
C GLN A 115 15.93 -3.97 -2.04
N THR A 116 16.74 -5.00 -2.29
CA THR A 116 16.42 -6.07 -3.23
C THR A 116 15.10 -6.76 -2.88
N VAL A 117 14.81 -6.94 -1.58
CA VAL A 117 13.58 -7.60 -1.12
C VAL A 117 12.34 -6.78 -1.49
N ASP A 118 12.38 -5.46 -1.30
CA ASP A 118 11.26 -4.56 -1.64
C ASP A 118 10.93 -4.65 -3.13
N VAL A 119 11.97 -4.59 -3.98
CA VAL A 119 11.84 -4.74 -5.43
C VAL A 119 11.28 -6.11 -5.82
N LEU A 120 11.83 -7.19 -5.26
CA LEU A 120 11.38 -8.54 -5.57
C LEU A 120 9.92 -8.75 -5.19
N LEU A 121 9.49 -8.25 -4.02
CA LEU A 121 8.09 -8.32 -3.59
C LEU A 121 7.17 -7.53 -4.52
N GLU A 122 7.61 -6.35 -4.92
CA GLU A 122 6.84 -5.50 -5.82
C GLU A 122 6.67 -6.15 -7.21
N CYS A 123 7.74 -6.77 -7.73
CA CYS A 123 7.69 -7.54 -8.97
C CYS A 123 6.84 -8.81 -8.84
N ALA A 124 6.95 -9.53 -7.73
CA ALA A 124 6.15 -10.73 -7.44
C ALA A 124 4.65 -10.45 -7.37
N GLY A 125 4.25 -9.23 -7.00
CA GLY A 125 2.87 -8.76 -6.97
C GLY A 125 2.37 -8.13 -8.27
N ASN A 126 3.23 -7.92 -9.28
CA ASN A 126 2.86 -7.20 -10.50
C ASN A 126 2.28 -8.16 -11.57
N PRO A 127 0.99 -8.05 -11.93
CA PRO A 127 0.36 -8.95 -12.89
C PRO A 127 0.87 -8.78 -14.33
N LEU A 128 1.55 -7.67 -14.64
CA LEU A 128 2.08 -7.38 -15.98
C LEU A 128 3.37 -8.14 -16.30
N LEU A 129 3.98 -8.79 -15.30
CA LEU A 129 5.26 -9.47 -15.41
C LEU A 129 5.18 -10.92 -14.89
N PRO A 130 4.30 -11.78 -15.44
CA PRO A 130 4.01 -13.09 -14.83
C PRO A 130 5.23 -14.01 -14.77
N GLY A 131 6.11 -13.99 -15.78
CA GLY A 131 7.33 -14.79 -15.78
C GLY A 131 8.34 -14.35 -14.72
N GLN A 132 8.50 -13.04 -14.56
CA GLN A 132 9.38 -12.45 -13.55
C GLN A 132 8.78 -12.59 -12.15
N ALA A 133 7.45 -12.55 -12.00
CA ALA A 133 6.81 -12.64 -10.70
C ALA A 133 7.09 -13.99 -10.00
N GLU A 134 7.05 -15.09 -10.75
CA GLU A 134 7.41 -16.41 -10.23
C GLU A 134 8.90 -16.48 -9.87
N GLU A 135 9.76 -15.96 -10.74
CA GLU A 135 11.20 -15.90 -10.48
C GLU A 135 11.51 -15.10 -9.21
N CYS A 136 10.89 -13.93 -9.05
CA CYS A 136 11.04 -13.11 -7.86
C CYS A 136 10.59 -13.84 -6.60
N ARG A 137 9.46 -14.57 -6.67
CA ARG A 137 9.00 -15.40 -5.55
C ARG A 137 10.01 -16.49 -5.20
N ARG A 138 10.56 -17.17 -6.22
CA ARG A 138 11.61 -18.19 -6.03
C ARG A 138 12.86 -17.61 -5.37
N GLN A 139 13.32 -16.44 -5.81
CA GLN A 139 14.45 -15.73 -5.19
C GLN A 139 14.14 -15.34 -3.74
N LEU A 140 12.94 -14.80 -3.48
CA LEU A 140 12.52 -14.46 -2.12
C LEU A 140 12.47 -15.68 -1.18
N LEU A 141 12.12 -16.87 -1.68
CA LEU A 141 12.14 -18.13 -0.91
C LEU A 141 13.56 -18.66 -0.65
N GLN A 142 14.57 -18.16 -1.35
CA GLN A 142 15.96 -18.60 -1.25
C GLN A 142 16.86 -17.60 -0.51
N LEU A 143 16.31 -16.51 0.04
CA LEU A 143 17.08 -15.52 0.77
C LEU A 143 17.91 -16.16 1.89
N PRO A 144 19.21 -15.84 2.02
CA PRO A 144 20.03 -16.33 3.13
C PRO A 144 19.55 -15.74 4.47
N PRO A 145 19.90 -16.37 5.62
CA PRO A 145 19.70 -15.75 6.93
C PRO A 145 20.44 -14.41 6.99
N GLY A 146 19.80 -13.38 7.56
CA GLY A 146 20.39 -12.04 7.67
C GLY A 146 19.38 -10.91 7.51
N ALA A 147 19.89 -9.70 7.28
CA ALA A 147 19.10 -8.46 7.27
C ALA A 147 17.95 -8.47 6.24
N ALA A 148 18.19 -8.99 5.03
CA ALA A 148 17.17 -9.10 3.99
C ALA A 148 16.00 -10.01 4.42
N ARG A 149 16.28 -11.17 5.03
CA ARG A 149 15.23 -12.08 5.52
C ARG A 149 14.45 -11.47 6.69
N GLU A 150 15.14 -10.86 7.65
CA GLU A 150 14.49 -10.16 8.77
C GLU A 150 13.61 -9.01 8.28
N HIS A 151 14.06 -8.28 7.26
CA HIS A 151 13.26 -7.24 6.61
C HIS A 151 11.99 -7.82 5.96
N LEU A 152 12.10 -8.93 5.23
CA LEU A 152 10.95 -9.63 4.65
C LEU A 152 9.94 -10.06 5.73
N CYS A 153 10.42 -10.59 6.86
CA CYS A 153 9.57 -10.97 8.00
C CYS A 153 8.85 -9.75 8.62
N ARG A 154 9.50 -8.57 8.68
CA ARG A 154 8.83 -7.33 9.11
C ARG A 154 7.75 -6.89 8.13
N LEU A 155 8.03 -6.91 6.82
CA LEU A 155 7.05 -6.55 5.78
C LEU A 155 5.81 -7.46 5.79
N ALA A 156 6.00 -8.75 6.04
CA ALA A 156 4.94 -9.74 6.12
C ALA A 156 3.85 -9.45 7.18
N ARG A 157 4.10 -8.54 8.13
CA ARG A 157 3.08 -8.08 9.09
C ARG A 157 1.96 -7.29 8.42
N ASN A 158 2.28 -6.58 7.34
CA ASN A 158 1.40 -5.63 6.69
C ASN A 158 1.19 -5.92 5.19
N SER A 159 1.94 -6.87 4.62
CA SER A 159 1.90 -7.24 3.20
C SER A 159 1.52 -8.71 3.02
N ALA A 160 0.36 -8.96 2.41
CA ALA A 160 -0.11 -10.32 2.13
C ALA A 160 0.83 -11.11 1.20
N PRO A 161 1.42 -10.53 0.12
CA PRO A 161 2.43 -11.21 -0.68
C PRO A 161 3.67 -11.63 0.14
N ALA A 162 4.17 -10.73 0.99
CA ALA A 162 5.32 -11.05 1.85
C ALA A 162 4.96 -12.16 2.86
N LEU A 163 3.77 -12.10 3.45
CA LEU A 163 3.28 -13.13 4.37
C LEU A 163 3.19 -14.51 3.71
N ALA A 164 2.70 -14.58 2.47
CA ALA A 164 2.63 -15.83 1.72
C ALA A 164 4.01 -16.47 1.55
N VAL A 165 5.03 -15.67 1.17
CA VAL A 165 6.42 -16.13 1.03
C VAL A 165 6.98 -16.61 2.36
N VAL A 166 6.87 -15.80 3.41
CA VAL A 166 7.43 -16.13 4.74
C VAL A 166 6.79 -17.42 5.31
N ARG A 167 5.47 -17.59 5.15
CA ARG A 167 4.77 -18.82 5.54
C ARG A 167 5.23 -20.02 4.73
N GLN A 168 5.35 -19.88 3.42
CA GLN A 168 5.81 -20.96 2.55
C GLN A 168 7.24 -21.39 2.90
N ALA A 169 8.11 -20.43 3.25
CA ALA A 169 9.49 -20.71 3.65
C ALA A 169 9.64 -21.18 5.11
N GLY A 170 8.59 -21.06 5.94
CA GLY A 170 8.64 -21.38 7.37
C GLY A 170 9.57 -20.44 8.15
N TRP A 171 9.70 -19.19 7.72
CA TRP A 171 10.57 -18.21 8.37
C TRP A 171 9.83 -17.40 9.44
N TYR A 172 10.56 -17.02 10.48
CA TYR A 172 10.06 -16.20 11.57
C TYR A 172 11.16 -15.25 12.02
N PRO A 173 10.83 -14.04 12.53
CA PRO A 173 11.82 -13.16 13.13
C PRO A 173 12.64 -13.88 14.20
N GLU A 174 13.93 -13.56 14.29
CA GLU A 174 14.83 -14.12 15.31
C GLU A 174 14.50 -13.61 16.72
N ASP A 175 14.24 -12.30 16.86
CA ASP A 175 13.87 -11.69 18.12
C ASP A 175 12.48 -12.18 18.59
N GLU A 176 12.40 -12.56 19.87
CA GLU A 176 11.21 -13.20 20.42
C GLU A 176 10.01 -12.23 20.52
N ALA A 177 10.24 -10.95 20.83
CA ALA A 177 9.16 -9.96 20.87
C ALA A 177 8.64 -9.67 19.44
N GLU A 178 9.55 -9.57 18.47
CA GLU A 178 9.21 -9.39 17.06
C GLU A 178 8.47 -10.61 16.48
N ARG A 179 8.83 -11.82 16.91
CA ARG A 179 8.15 -13.06 16.55
C ARG A 179 6.74 -13.14 17.12
N LEU A 180 6.55 -12.72 18.36
CA LEU A 180 5.23 -12.64 18.98
C LEU A 180 4.31 -11.65 18.24
N LEU A 181 4.84 -10.46 17.91
CA LEU A 181 4.13 -9.48 17.07
C LEU A 181 3.79 -10.05 15.69
N PHE A 182 4.72 -10.79 15.09
CA PHE A 182 4.50 -11.46 13.82
C PHE A 182 3.31 -12.42 13.90
N TYR A 183 3.26 -13.33 14.88
CA TYR A 183 2.12 -14.24 15.03
C TYR A 183 0.80 -13.48 15.26
N PHE A 184 0.81 -12.46 16.12
CA PHE A 184 -0.40 -11.69 16.40
C PHE A 184 -0.93 -10.95 15.16
N LEU A 185 -0.07 -10.21 14.46
CA LEU A 185 -0.45 -9.37 13.32
C LEU A 185 -0.84 -10.20 12.09
N THR A 186 -0.15 -11.33 11.86
CA THR A 186 -0.44 -12.23 10.74
C THR A 186 -1.62 -13.16 11.00
N ARG A 187 -2.26 -13.04 12.17
CA ARG A 187 -3.35 -13.91 12.61
C ARG A 187 -2.87 -15.36 12.64
N ASP A 188 -1.83 -15.65 13.38
CA ASP A 188 -1.56 -17.01 13.82
C ASP A 188 -1.78 -17.05 15.33
N LEU A 189 -3.07 -16.94 15.72
CA LEU A 189 -3.44 -16.75 17.12
C LEU A 189 -3.17 -17.99 17.97
N TRP A 190 -3.08 -19.18 17.35
CA TRP A 190 -2.69 -20.39 18.05
C TRP A 190 -1.23 -20.33 18.49
N SER A 191 -0.32 -20.07 17.56
CA SER A 191 1.11 -19.90 17.87
C SER A 191 1.35 -18.75 18.85
N TYR A 192 0.59 -17.67 18.72
CA TYR A 192 0.59 -16.57 19.69
C TYR A 192 0.15 -17.04 21.09
N ALA A 193 -0.98 -17.74 21.23
CA ALA A 193 -1.56 -18.10 22.51
C ALA A 193 -0.68 -19.06 23.32
N VAL A 194 0.05 -19.95 22.64
CA VAL A 194 1.04 -20.83 23.27
C VAL A 194 2.19 -20.02 23.89
N ARG A 195 2.56 -18.88 23.28
CA ARG A 195 3.69 -18.05 23.71
C ARG A 195 3.32 -16.98 24.73
N ASP A 196 2.13 -16.38 24.60
CA ASP A 196 1.67 -15.28 25.47
C ASP A 196 0.20 -15.48 25.88
N PRO A 197 -0.07 -16.50 26.72
CA PRO A 197 -1.43 -16.85 27.12
C PRO A 197 -2.14 -15.77 27.94
N ASP A 198 -1.39 -14.90 28.63
CA ASP A 198 -1.91 -13.80 29.46
C ASP A 198 -1.84 -12.42 28.79
N GLY A 199 -1.26 -12.34 27.59
CA GLY A 199 -1.15 -11.11 26.81
C GLY A 199 -0.20 -10.08 27.41
N ARG A 200 0.67 -10.44 28.35
CA ARG A 200 1.61 -9.49 28.98
C ARG A 200 2.68 -9.07 27.99
N LEU A 201 3.23 -10.01 27.22
CA LEU A 201 4.29 -9.72 26.25
C LEU A 201 3.76 -8.84 25.12
N LEU A 202 2.51 -9.06 24.66
CA LEU A 202 1.87 -8.20 23.66
C LEU A 202 1.66 -6.77 24.18
N ARG A 203 1.27 -6.59 25.45
CA ARG A 203 1.16 -5.25 26.08
C ARG A 203 2.49 -4.52 26.09
N ASP A 204 3.56 -5.20 26.48
CA ASP A 204 4.89 -4.60 26.52
C ASP A 204 5.46 -4.33 25.12
N ALA A 205 5.17 -5.21 24.15
CA ALA A 205 5.48 -4.97 22.75
C ALA A 205 4.72 -3.76 22.21
N TYR A 206 3.42 -3.64 22.48
CA TYR A 206 2.59 -2.50 22.08
C TYR A 206 3.16 -1.16 22.59
N ARG A 207 3.55 -1.08 23.87
CA ARG A 207 4.11 0.14 24.48
C ARG A 207 5.44 0.57 23.85
N ARG A 208 6.28 -0.39 23.45
CA ARG A 208 7.59 -0.14 22.82
C ARG A 208 7.55 0.06 21.32
N SER A 209 6.43 -0.32 20.68
CA SER A 209 6.24 -0.24 19.25
C SER A 209 6.04 1.19 18.76
N ASP A 210 6.40 1.44 17.51
CA ASP A 210 6.09 2.69 16.81
C ASP A 210 4.58 2.87 16.58
N VAL A 211 4.17 4.09 16.22
CA VAL A 211 2.76 4.47 16.04
C VAL A 211 2.06 3.63 14.97
N SER A 212 2.75 3.24 13.91
CA SER A 212 2.17 2.42 12.82
C SER A 212 1.88 1.00 13.31
N THR A 213 2.85 0.38 13.98
CA THR A 213 2.69 -0.95 14.57
C THR A 213 1.59 -0.96 15.64
N GLN A 214 1.53 0.06 16.50
CA GLN A 214 0.42 0.21 17.45
C GLN A 214 -0.95 0.32 16.76
N ALA A 215 -1.04 1.06 15.65
CA ALA A 215 -2.28 1.17 14.88
C ALA A 215 -2.71 -0.19 14.28
N ALA A 216 -1.74 -0.98 13.79
CA ALA A 216 -1.99 -2.33 13.29
C ALA A 216 -2.50 -3.26 14.41
N ILE A 217 -1.87 -3.24 15.60
CA ILE A 217 -2.32 -4.00 16.78
C ILE A 217 -3.75 -3.60 17.15
N ARG A 218 -4.04 -2.29 17.25
CA ARG A 218 -5.38 -1.77 17.55
C ARG A 218 -6.42 -2.27 16.54
N LYS A 219 -6.09 -2.26 15.25
CA LYS A 219 -6.97 -2.78 14.19
C LYS A 219 -7.30 -4.26 14.41
N VAL A 220 -6.29 -5.10 14.65
CA VAL A 220 -6.46 -6.53 14.93
C VAL A 220 -7.35 -6.75 16.16
N VAL A 221 -7.09 -6.03 17.26
CA VAL A 221 -7.87 -6.12 18.50
C VAL A 221 -9.34 -5.77 18.26
N ARG A 222 -9.65 -4.71 17.51
CA ARG A 222 -11.03 -4.34 17.19
C ARG A 222 -11.75 -5.42 16.38
N GLU A 223 -11.07 -5.99 15.39
CA GLU A 223 -11.62 -7.07 14.57
C GLU A 223 -11.90 -8.32 15.42
N LEU A 224 -10.98 -8.70 16.32
CA LEU A 224 -11.18 -9.83 17.23
C LEU A 224 -12.33 -9.58 18.22
N ALA A 225 -12.43 -8.37 18.77
CA ALA A 225 -13.52 -7.99 19.65
C ALA A 225 -14.87 -8.03 18.92
N ALA A 226 -14.94 -7.48 17.71
CA ALA A 226 -16.15 -7.49 16.88
C ALA A 226 -16.58 -8.93 16.55
N ALA A 227 -15.64 -9.78 16.13
CA ALA A 227 -15.92 -11.19 15.85
C ALA A 227 -16.49 -11.91 17.08
N ARG A 228 -15.93 -11.68 18.27
CA ARG A 228 -16.42 -12.28 19.52
C ARG A 228 -17.86 -11.86 19.86
N THR A 229 -18.20 -10.59 19.65
CA THR A 229 -19.57 -10.11 19.87
C THR A 229 -20.57 -10.72 18.88
N SER A 230 -20.17 -10.88 17.61
CA SER A 230 -21.00 -11.53 16.58
C SER A 230 -21.29 -12.99 16.91
N ALA A 231 -20.28 -13.74 17.38
CA ALA A 231 -20.45 -15.15 17.75
C ALA A 231 -21.43 -15.34 18.93
N ALA A 232 -21.38 -14.46 19.94
CA ALA A 232 -22.30 -14.50 21.08
C ALA A 232 -23.76 -14.25 20.68
N GLY A 233 -24.01 -13.39 19.68
CA GLY A 233 -25.35 -13.07 19.20
C GLY A 233 -26.04 -14.19 18.42
N VAL A 234 -25.28 -15.07 17.77
CA VAL A 234 -25.82 -16.19 16.96
C VAL A 234 -26.26 -17.36 17.84
N GLY A 235 -25.49 -17.68 18.90
CA GLY A 235 -25.83 -18.77 19.83
C GLY A 235 -27.13 -18.54 20.62
N SER A 236 -27.56 -17.28 20.77
CA SER A 236 -28.76 -16.94 21.53
C SER A 236 -30.08 -17.17 20.76
N ARG A 237 -30.06 -17.33 19.42
CA ARG A 237 -31.31 -17.41 18.61
C ARG A 237 -31.73 -18.82 18.23
N THR A 238 -30.85 -19.81 18.38
CA THR A 238 -31.07 -21.20 17.92
C THR A 238 -31.47 -22.17 19.03
N ALA A 239 -31.54 -21.73 20.30
CA ALA A 239 -32.00 -22.56 21.42
C ALA A 239 -33.51 -22.89 21.41
N GLY A 240 -34.27 -22.48 20.38
CA GLY A 240 -35.73 -22.62 20.32
C GLY A 240 -36.30 -23.60 19.28
N ASN A 241 -35.50 -24.28 18.45
CA ASN A 241 -36.06 -25.14 17.40
C ASN A 241 -35.33 -26.49 17.31
N VAL A 242 -35.68 -27.38 18.23
CA VAL A 242 -35.26 -28.79 18.25
C VAL A 242 -36.15 -29.56 17.27
N GLY A 243 -35.65 -29.85 16.08
CA GLY A 243 -36.37 -30.74 15.15
C GLY A 243 -35.79 -30.76 13.74
N GLY A 244 -34.69 -31.47 13.52
CA GLY A 244 -34.22 -31.74 12.15
C GLY A 244 -32.84 -32.39 12.08
N PRO A 245 -32.75 -33.70 11.77
CA PRO A 245 -31.48 -34.34 11.47
C PRO A 245 -31.12 -34.11 10.00
N GLY A 246 -29.97 -33.52 9.71
CA GLY A 246 -29.42 -33.65 8.36
C GLY A 246 -28.37 -32.62 7.96
N SER A 247 -27.21 -33.17 7.58
CA SER A 247 -26.19 -32.58 6.71
C SER A 247 -25.14 -31.68 7.38
N ALA A 248 -24.08 -32.32 7.84
CA ALA A 248 -22.80 -31.69 8.12
C ALA A 248 -22.03 -31.49 6.80
N THR A 249 -22.03 -30.27 6.26
CA THR A 249 -21.11 -29.87 5.19
C THR A 249 -19.78 -29.41 5.80
N HIS A 250 -18.75 -30.24 5.65
CA HIS A 250 -17.35 -29.91 5.89
C HIS A 250 -16.79 -29.11 4.71
N GLY A 251 -16.69 -27.78 4.85
CA GLY A 251 -16.00 -26.96 3.86
C GLY A 251 -16.00 -25.49 4.24
N GLY A 252 -14.92 -25.01 4.87
CA GLY A 252 -14.69 -23.57 5.12
C GLY A 252 -14.48 -23.15 6.58
N ASP A 253 -14.21 -24.07 7.51
CA ASP A 253 -14.25 -23.83 8.95
C ASP A 253 -12.99 -23.18 9.57
N LEU A 254 -12.21 -22.45 8.77
CA LEU A 254 -11.11 -21.64 9.32
C LEU A 254 -11.63 -20.39 10.03
N GLU A 255 -12.81 -19.85 9.68
CA GLU A 255 -13.34 -18.63 10.32
C GLU A 255 -13.99 -18.87 11.70
N ARG A 256 -14.36 -20.11 12.05
CA ARG A 256 -15.00 -20.43 13.34
C ARG A 256 -14.03 -20.80 14.48
N GLY A 257 -12.75 -21.03 14.19
CA GLY A 257 -11.78 -21.56 15.17
C GLY A 257 -11.15 -20.53 16.13
N TRP A 258 -11.15 -19.25 15.80
CA TRP A 258 -10.30 -18.26 16.48
C TRP A 258 -10.73 -17.91 17.90
N HIS A 259 -12.03 -18.04 18.21
CA HIS A 259 -12.58 -17.64 19.50
C HIS A 259 -12.04 -18.43 20.69
N GLY A 260 -11.52 -19.64 20.46
CA GLY A 260 -10.92 -20.48 21.50
C GLY A 260 -9.46 -20.14 21.80
N PHE A 261 -8.77 -19.39 20.93
CA PHE A 261 -7.32 -19.23 21.01
C PHE A 261 -6.88 -17.91 21.67
N VAL A 262 -7.74 -16.89 21.71
CA VAL A 262 -7.42 -15.69 22.49
C VAL A 262 -7.78 -15.92 23.97
N THR A 263 -6.82 -16.42 24.73
CA THR A 263 -6.98 -16.81 26.14
C THR A 263 -6.90 -15.62 27.12
N PHE A 264 -6.27 -14.52 26.72
CA PHE A 264 -6.13 -13.35 27.57
C PHE A 264 -7.39 -12.47 27.57
N ASP A 265 -7.50 -11.60 28.57
CA ASP A 265 -8.57 -10.61 28.67
C ASP A 265 -8.49 -9.58 27.53
N LEU A 266 -9.12 -9.92 26.41
CA LEU A 266 -9.21 -9.07 25.22
C LEU A 266 -9.98 -7.77 25.50
N VAL A 267 -10.93 -7.78 26.43
CA VAL A 267 -11.72 -6.58 26.78
C VAL A 267 -10.83 -5.61 27.56
N GLY A 268 -10.14 -6.09 28.59
CA GLY A 268 -9.15 -5.30 29.33
C GLY A 268 -8.04 -4.77 28.42
N PHE A 269 -7.48 -5.62 27.56
CA PHE A 269 -6.46 -5.17 26.61
C PHE A 269 -6.99 -4.14 25.61
N SER A 270 -8.21 -4.30 25.11
CA SER A 270 -8.85 -3.31 24.22
C SER A 270 -8.99 -1.95 24.91
N ALA A 271 -9.33 -1.93 26.19
CA ALA A 271 -9.34 -0.70 26.99
C ALA A 271 -7.92 -0.10 27.12
N ASP A 272 -6.92 -0.93 27.45
CA ASP A 272 -5.52 -0.52 27.59
C ASP A 272 -4.96 0.14 26.31
N VAL A 273 -5.28 -0.41 25.13
CA VAL A 273 -4.79 0.12 23.85
C VAL A 273 -5.65 1.25 23.29
N GLY A 274 -6.64 1.74 24.04
CA GLY A 274 -7.55 2.80 23.58
C GLY A 274 -8.47 2.37 22.42
N CYS A 275 -8.74 1.07 22.30
CA CYS A 275 -9.77 0.52 21.41
C CYS A 275 -11.14 0.36 22.09
N GLY A 276 -11.26 0.79 23.34
CA GLY A 276 -12.52 0.80 24.08
C GLY A 276 -13.65 1.30 23.20
N ALA A 277 -14.73 0.52 23.13
CA ALA A 277 -15.92 0.90 22.39
C ALA A 277 -16.28 2.32 22.82
N VAL A 278 -16.37 3.24 21.86
CA VAL A 278 -17.12 4.47 22.08
C VAL A 278 -18.46 3.99 22.62
N PRO A 279 -18.82 4.32 23.88
CA PRO A 279 -20.05 3.81 24.46
C PRO A 279 -21.14 4.09 23.44
N ALA A 280 -21.82 3.01 23.01
CA ALA A 280 -22.90 3.14 22.04
C ALA A 280 -23.77 4.30 22.51
N PRO A 281 -24.04 5.32 21.67
CA PRO A 281 -24.73 6.51 22.11
C PRO A 281 -25.96 6.04 22.85
N VAL A 282 -26.00 6.31 24.16
CA VAL A 282 -27.09 5.87 25.03
C VAL A 282 -28.33 6.40 24.34
N ALA A 283 -29.16 5.49 23.81
CA ALA A 283 -30.30 5.88 23.02
C ALA A 283 -31.08 6.87 23.87
N SER A 284 -31.06 8.15 23.47
CA SER A 284 -31.71 9.20 24.23
C SER A 284 -33.11 8.70 24.53
N PRO A 285 -33.57 8.71 25.80
CA PRO A 285 -34.88 8.21 26.15
C PRO A 285 -35.85 8.86 25.18
N ARG A 286 -36.58 8.03 24.41
CA ARG A 286 -37.56 8.48 23.41
C ARG A 286 -38.47 9.47 24.10
N GLY A 287 -38.20 10.76 23.89
CA GLY A 287 -39.05 11.83 24.35
C GLY A 287 -40.41 11.59 23.72
N THR A 288 -41.40 11.29 24.56
CA THR A 288 -42.81 11.25 24.19
C THR A 288 -43.13 12.58 23.50
N ARG A 289 -43.38 12.50 22.20
CA ARG A 289 -43.64 13.63 21.31
C ARG A 289 -45.00 14.24 21.67
N SER A 290 -45.00 15.15 22.64
CA SER A 290 -46.11 16.07 22.88
C SER A 290 -46.02 17.18 21.84
N GLY A 291 -47.03 17.27 20.98
CA GLY A 291 -47.13 18.34 19.98
C GLY A 291 -47.59 19.66 20.60
N SER A 292 -47.19 20.78 20.00
CA SER A 292 -47.97 22.03 20.00
C SER A 292 -47.23 23.17 19.26
N ARG A 293 -47.81 23.55 18.12
CA ARG A 293 -48.13 24.93 17.64
C ARG A 293 -47.05 26.02 17.44
N ARG A 294 -47.13 26.55 16.20
CA ARG A 294 -47.31 27.97 15.78
C ARG A 294 -46.14 28.97 15.82
N ARG A 295 -45.86 29.46 14.59
CA ARG A 295 -45.82 30.86 14.08
C ARG A 295 -45.04 31.94 14.84
N GLY A 296 -44.21 32.63 14.06
CA GLY A 296 -43.68 33.99 14.25
C GLY A 296 -42.18 33.98 13.91
N GLY A 297 -41.67 34.54 12.81
CA GLY A 297 -41.98 35.86 12.24
C GLY A 297 -41.09 36.89 12.92
N GLY A 298 -39.93 37.19 12.34
CA GLY A 298 -38.99 38.16 12.89
C GLY A 298 -37.71 38.29 12.08
N LEU A 299 -37.72 39.23 11.14
CA LEU A 299 -36.54 39.77 10.47
C LEU A 299 -35.66 40.52 11.48
N GLY A 300 -34.35 40.36 11.39
CA GLY A 300 -33.37 41.10 12.19
C GLY A 300 -31.97 40.97 11.61
N ASN A 301 -31.62 41.92 10.73
CA ASN A 301 -30.26 42.21 10.30
C ASN A 301 -29.44 42.78 11.47
N GLY A 302 -28.16 42.41 11.54
CA GLY A 302 -27.18 43.08 12.40
C GLY A 302 -25.93 42.23 12.58
N GLY A 303 -24.89 42.51 11.80
CA GLY A 303 -23.58 41.85 11.90
C GLY A 303 -22.77 42.29 13.12
N ILE A 304 -21.64 41.61 13.32
CA ILE A 304 -20.26 42.14 13.43
C ILE A 304 -19.35 40.95 13.81
N ASP A 305 -18.16 40.99 13.24
CA ASP A 305 -17.06 40.05 13.32
C ASP A 305 -16.60 39.69 14.74
N ALA A 306 -16.25 38.41 14.94
CA ALA A 306 -15.21 37.97 15.86
C ALA A 306 -14.75 36.55 15.49
N SER A 307 -13.69 36.47 14.70
CA SER A 307 -13.01 35.22 14.32
C SER A 307 -11.99 34.84 15.40
N TRP A 308 -12.36 33.99 16.37
CA TRP A 308 -11.41 33.20 17.16
C TRP A 308 -12.00 31.82 17.50
N SER A 309 -11.28 30.76 17.09
CA SER A 309 -11.09 29.43 17.73
C SER A 309 -11.55 28.17 16.96
N ALA A 310 -10.58 27.24 16.80
CA ALA A 310 -10.66 25.80 17.10
C ALA A 310 -11.35 24.78 16.15
N PHE A 311 -10.57 23.73 15.84
CA PHE A 311 -10.88 22.28 15.72
C PHE A 311 -11.99 21.73 14.79
N GLY A 312 -11.67 20.58 14.16
CA GLY A 312 -12.59 19.60 13.55
C GLY A 312 -12.46 19.56 12.02
N GLY A 313 -12.15 18.44 11.36
CA GLY A 313 -12.82 17.14 11.44
C GLY A 313 -13.89 17.08 10.34
N GLY A 314 -13.62 16.39 9.23
CA GLY A 314 -14.52 16.31 8.08
C GLY A 314 -14.42 14.97 7.36
N CYS A 315 -15.49 14.19 7.51
CA CYS A 315 -15.74 12.86 6.99
C CYS A 315 -16.56 12.89 5.69
N GLY A 316 -16.41 11.84 4.88
CA GLY A 316 -17.51 11.21 4.13
C GLY A 316 -17.93 11.85 2.81
N SER A 317 -17.67 11.14 1.70
CA SER A 317 -18.49 11.27 0.49
C SER A 317 -19.15 9.94 0.20
N ALA A 318 -20.47 9.91 0.37
CA ALA A 318 -21.37 8.92 -0.19
C ALA A 318 -21.67 9.34 -1.64
N GLY A 319 -21.34 8.48 -2.60
CA GLY A 319 -21.70 8.65 -4.01
C GLY A 319 -23.03 7.96 -4.30
N GLY A 320 -24.02 8.74 -4.71
CA GLY A 320 -25.40 8.35 -4.91
C GLY A 320 -25.68 7.60 -6.22
N CYS A 321 -26.80 6.90 -6.22
CA CYS A 321 -27.43 6.26 -7.35
C CYS A 321 -27.94 7.31 -8.36
N GLY A 322 -27.64 7.13 -9.66
CA GLY A 322 -28.22 7.89 -10.76
C GLY A 322 -28.71 6.93 -11.84
N GLY A 323 -30.02 6.87 -12.04
CA GLY A 323 -30.65 6.07 -13.09
C GLY A 323 -30.98 6.90 -14.34
N GLY A 324 -31.22 6.18 -15.44
CA GLY A 324 -32.17 6.54 -16.49
C GLY A 324 -31.70 7.55 -17.55
N GLY A 325 -31.60 7.08 -18.79
CA GLY A 325 -31.47 7.96 -19.95
C GLY A 325 -31.46 7.19 -21.27
N CYS A 326 -32.65 6.85 -21.78
CA CYS A 326 -32.88 6.43 -23.15
C CYS A 326 -32.98 7.68 -24.04
N GLY A 327 -32.27 7.75 -25.16
CA GLY A 327 -32.33 8.87 -26.11
C GLY A 327 -32.01 8.42 -27.52
N GLY A 328 -32.97 8.60 -28.44
CA GLY A 328 -32.97 8.05 -29.79
C GLY A 328 -31.99 8.71 -30.76
N GLY A 329 -31.47 7.91 -31.69
CA GLY A 329 -30.72 8.38 -32.84
C GLY A 329 -31.68 8.80 -33.97
N GLY A 330 -31.80 10.10 -34.17
CA GLY A 330 -32.47 10.70 -35.33
C GLY A 330 -31.46 10.91 -36.46
N GLY A 331 -31.85 10.50 -37.68
CA GLY A 331 -31.08 10.70 -38.90
C GLY A 331 -31.00 12.16 -39.32
N GLY A 332 -29.89 12.50 -39.98
CA GLY A 332 -29.69 13.78 -40.66
C GLY A 332 -29.35 13.55 -42.12
N CYS A 333 -30.32 13.84 -42.99
CA CYS A 333 -30.13 14.03 -44.42
C CYS A 333 -30.16 15.54 -44.72
N GLY A 334 -29.33 16.00 -45.65
CA GLY A 334 -29.33 17.36 -46.19
C GLY A 334 -27.90 17.86 -46.37
N GLY A 335 -27.48 18.43 -47.48
CA GLY A 335 -28.15 18.91 -48.68
C GLY A 335 -27.07 19.66 -49.47
N GLY A 336 -27.12 19.56 -50.79
CA GLY A 336 -26.10 20.14 -51.67
C GLY A 336 -26.19 21.65 -51.86
N GLY A 337 -25.27 22.15 -52.70
CA GLY A 337 -25.39 23.42 -53.40
C GLY A 337 -24.27 24.41 -53.12
N CYS A 338 -23.15 24.27 -53.84
CA CYS A 338 -22.62 25.24 -54.80
C CYS A 338 -21.72 24.47 -55.79
#